data_AF-A0A259CWI2-F1
#
_entry.id   AF-A0A259CWI2-F1
#
_cell.length_a   1.000
_cell.length_b   1.000
_cell.length_c   1.000
_cell.angle_alpha   90.00
_cell.angle_beta   90.00
_cell.angle_gamma   90.00
#
_symmetry.space_group_name_H-M   'P 1'
#
loop_
_entity.id
_entity.type
_entity.pdbx_description
1 polymer ?
#
loop_
_entity_poly.entity_id
_entity_poly.type
_entity_poly.pdbx_seq_one_letter_code
_entity_poly.pdbx_strand_id
1 'polypeptide(L)' 'MMNTIKKNWFSNIRGDLLAGIVVALALIPEAIAFSIIAGVDPKVGLYASFCIAVVIA' A
#
# COMPACT_ATOMS: atom_id res chain seq x y z
N MET A 1 3.61 17.25 24.63
CA MET A 1 4.03 17.06 23.22
C MET A 1 4.19 15.58 22.86
N MET A 2 5.11 14.83 23.49
CA MET A 2 5.34 13.40 23.19
C MET A 2 4.09 12.51 23.35
N ASN A 3 3.29 12.72 24.41
CA ASN A 3 2.06 11.96 24.64
C ASN A 3 0.94 12.26 23.62
N THR A 4 0.91 13.46 23.05
CA THR A 4 -0.06 13.85 22.02
C THR A 4 0.23 13.15 20.70
N ILE A 5 1.51 13.03 20.33
CA ILE A 5 1.96 12.32 19.12
C ILE A 5 1.61 10.83 19.22
N LYS A 6 1.90 10.20 20.37
CA LYS A 6 1.50 8.81 20.62
C LYS A 6 -0.02 8.62 20.57
N LYS A 7 -0.79 9.54 21.15
CA LYS A 7 -2.25 9.45 21.09
C LYS A 7 -2.77 9.55 19.66
N ASN A 8 -2.21 10.41 18.82
CA ASN A 8 -2.63 10.56 17.43
C ASN A 8 -2.23 9.36 16.57
N TRP A 9 -0.96 8.92 16.63
CA TRP A 9 -0.46 7.77 15.86
C TRP A 9 -1.13 6.47 16.24
N PHE A 10 -1.48 6.29 17.52
CA PHE A 10 -2.13 5.08 18.00
C PHE A 10 -3.64 5.28 18.27
N SER A 11 -4.23 6.39 17.80
CA SER A 11 -5.65 6.70 18.04
C SER A 11 -6.58 5.73 17.32
N ASN A 12 -6.18 5.27 16.13
CA ASN A 12 -7.08 4.57 15.21
C ASN A 12 -6.46 3.32 14.57
N ILE A 13 -5.82 2.47 15.39
CA ILE A 13 -5.19 1.22 14.93
C ILE A 13 -6.13 0.36 14.08
N ARG A 14 -7.41 0.29 14.44
CA ARG A 14 -8.39 -0.54 13.72
C ARG A 14 -8.66 0.03 12.32
N GLY A 15 -8.84 1.34 12.21
CA GLY A 15 -9.04 2.01 10.94
C GLY A 15 -7.82 1.91 10.04
N ASP A 16 -6.63 2.14 10.58
CA ASP A 16 -5.38 2.11 9.83
C ASP A 16 -5.06 0.69 9.33
N LEU A 17 -5.32 -0.32 10.15
CA LEU A 17 -5.15 -1.72 9.75
C LEU A 17 -6.14 -2.13 8.66
N LEU A 18 -7.42 -1.79 8.81
CA LEU A 18 -8.43 -2.09 7.79
C LEU A 18 -8.15 -1.35 6.49
N ALA A 19 -7.74 -0.07 6.56
CA ALA A 19 -7.36 0.72 5.41
C ALA A 19 -6.14 0.10 4.69
N GLY A 20 -5.10 -0.29 5.43
CA GLY A 20 -3.93 -0.94 4.86
C GLY A 20 -4.24 -2.24 4.13
N ILE A 21 -5.10 -3.09 4.71
CA ILE A 21 -5.53 -4.36 4.08
C ILE A 21 -6.34 -4.08 2.81
N VAL A 22 -7.30 -3.15 2.88
CA VAL A 22 -8.15 -2.81 1.73
C VAL A 22 -7.32 -2.23 0.59
N VAL A 23 -6.38 -1.33 0.89
CA VAL A 23 -5.45 -0.77 -0.10
C VAL A 23 -4.58 -1.87 -0.71
N ALA A 24 -3.98 -2.75 0.11
CA ALA A 24 -3.15 -3.84 -0.39
C ALA A 24 -3.91 -4.78 -1.35
N LEU A 25 -5.17 -5.09 -1.05
CA LEU A 25 -6.03 -5.90 -1.92
C LEU A 25 -6.40 -5.16 -3.22
N ALA A 26 -6.62 -3.85 -3.16
CA ALA A 26 -6.93 -3.03 -4.33
C ALA A 26 -5.74 -2.90 -5.31
N LEU A 27 -4.51 -2.89 -4.79
CA LEU A 27 -3.29 -2.75 -5.60
C LEU A 27 -3.00 -3.96 -6.50
N ILE A 28 -3.53 -5.14 -6.19
CA ILE A 28 -3.29 -6.37 -6.98
C ILE A 28 -3.83 -6.24 -8.41
N PRO A 29 -5.14 -6.00 -8.63
CA PRO A 29 -5.67 -5.82 -9.99
C PRO A 29 -5.11 -4.58 -10.69
N GLU A 30 -4.82 -3.51 -9.95
CA GLU A 30 -4.25 -2.26 -10.49
C GLU A 30 -2.84 -2.48 -11.07
N ALA A 31 -1.96 -3.15 -10.32
CA ALA A 31 -0.61 -3.46 -10.77
C ALA A 31 -0.58 -4.41 -11.98
N ILE A 32 -1.53 -5.36 -12.03
CA ILE A 32 -1.69 -6.27 -13.17
C ILE A 32 -2.13 -5.48 -14.41
N ALA A 33 -3.11 -4.59 -14.29
CA ALA A 33 -3.60 -3.77 -15.39
C ALA A 33 -2.49 -2.87 -15.96
N PHE A 34 -1.72 -2.19 -15.10
CA PHE A 34 -0.61 -1.35 -15.56
C PHE A 34 0.51 -2.15 -16.21
N SER A 35 0.82 -3.35 -15.72
CA SER A 35 1.81 -4.22 -16.36
C SER A 35 1.40 -4.64 -17.76
N ILE A 36 0.13 -5.00 -17.95
CA ILE A 36 -0.42 -5.39 -19.24
C ILE A 36 -0.37 -4.21 -20.23
N ILE A 37 -0.74 -3.00 -19.78
CA ILE A 37 -0.65 -1.78 -20.60
C ILE A 37 0.80 -1.47 -21.00
N ALA A 38 1.75 -1.69 -20.08
CA ALA A 38 3.17 -1.46 -20.33
C ALA A 38 3.85 -2.57 -21.16
N GLY A 39 3.14 -3.66 -21.50
CA GLY A 39 3.70 -4.78 -22.27
C GLY A 39 4.73 -5.62 -21.50
N VAL A 40 4.73 -5.53 -20.16
CA VAL A 40 5.62 -6.30 -19.27
C VAL A 40 4.83 -7.40 -18.55
N ASP A 41 5.54 -8.45 -18.13
CA ASP A 41 4.92 -9.52 -17.35
C ASP A 41 4.23 -8.97 -16.09
N PRO A 42 2.99 -9.39 -15.77
CA PRO A 42 2.24 -8.94 -14.58
C PRO A 42 2.99 -9.08 -13.26
N LYS A 43 3.93 -10.03 -13.19
CA LYS A 43 4.80 -10.23 -12.03
C LYS A 43 5.66 -9.00 -11.75
N VAL A 44 6.13 -8.30 -12.79
CA VAL A 44 6.97 -7.10 -12.67
C VAL A 44 6.20 -5.96 -12.02
N GLY A 45 4.91 -5.77 -12.34
CA GLY A 45 4.10 -4.74 -11.69
C GLY A 45 3.85 -5.00 -10.22
N LEU A 46 3.69 -6.26 -9.82
CA LEU A 46 3.54 -6.62 -8.40
C LEU A 46 4.83 -6.35 -7.60
N TYR A 47 6.01 -6.61 -8.18
CA TYR A 47 7.27 -6.25 -7.53
C TYR A 47 7.46 -4.74 -7.46
N ALA A 48 7.11 -4.02 -8.52
CA ALA A 48 7.22 -2.56 -8.58
C ALA A 48 6.29 -1.90 -7.54
N SER A 49 5.03 -2.32 -7.45
CA SER A 49 4.07 -1.74 -6.50
C SER A 49 4.50 -1.96 -5.05
N PHE A 50 5.05 -3.14 -4.71
CA PHE A 50 5.59 -3.41 -3.39
C PHE A 50 6.83 -2.54 -3.07
N CYS A 51 7.80 -2.46 -3.99
CA CYS A 51 9.00 -1.64 -3.79
C CYS A 51 8.64 -0.16 -3.58
N ILE A 52 7.69 0.37 -4.37
CA ILE A 52 7.22 1.75 -4.23
C ILE A 52 6.51 1.94 -2.88
N ALA A 53 5.65 1.00 -2.48
CA ALA A 53 4.96 1.06 -1.19
C ALA A 53 5.94 1.06 -0.01
N VAL A 54 7.04 0.31 -0.05
CA VAL A 54 8.03 0.26 1.05
C VAL A 54 8.96 1.47 1.07
N VAL A 55 9.34 2.01 -0.10
CA VAL A 55 10.31 3.10 -0.20
C VAL A 55 9.66 4.47 0.02
N ILE A 56 8.39 4.63 -0.36
CA ILE A 56 7.69 5.92 -0.30
C ILE A 56 6.81 6.07 0.96
N ALA A 57 6.21 4.98 1.47
CA ALA A 57 5.34 5.03 2.65
C ALA A 57 6.10 5.37 3.94
#